data_AF-A0A7W1DKJ4-F1
#
_entry.id   AF-A0A7W1DKJ4-F1
#
_cell.length_a   1.000
_cell.length_b   1.000
_cell.length_c   1.000
_cell.angle_alpha   90.00
_cell.angle_beta   90.00
_cell.angle_gamma   90.00
#
_symmetry.space_group_name_H-M   'P 1'
#
loop_
_entity.id
_entity.type
_entity.pdbx_description
1 polymer ?
#
loop_
_entity_poly.entity_id
_entity_poly.type
_entity_poly.pdbx_seq_one_letter_code
_entity_poly.pdbx_strand_id
1 'polypeptide(L)'
;MRVALFVPCYVDQINPEVGVSVVRVLRRLGVEVIYPEGQTCCGQPAFNSGFFDEARAVGRHFLDVFEGERFDYVVCPSGSCATMVSHYYPFIFKDLPEERERSEGLAGRVREFSDFVVNVMGVKDLGVHHKGKAVFHCGCHQRRELGVLKEPRELLSNVEGLDLLDWENEELCCGFGGTFAVKMPDVSTAMADEKIKALEKSGADTLISGDSSC
;
A
#
# COMPACT_ATOMS: atom_id res chain seq x y z
N MET A 1 -16.96 6.69 12.00
CA MET A 1 -15.76 5.82 11.94
C MET A 1 -14.55 6.74 11.89
N ARG A 2 -13.56 6.49 12.74
CA ARG A 2 -12.33 7.27 12.85
C ARG A 2 -11.15 6.41 12.38
N VAL A 3 -10.38 6.90 11.42
CA VAL A 3 -9.23 6.16 10.86
C VAL A 3 -7.94 6.95 11.01
N ALA A 4 -6.88 6.27 11.43
CA ALA A 4 -5.54 6.81 11.37
C ALA A 4 -4.98 6.58 9.96
N LEU A 5 -4.61 7.65 9.28
CA LEU A 5 -3.95 7.57 7.99
C LEU A 5 -2.46 7.30 8.23
N PHE A 6 -2.00 6.13 7.79
CA PHE A 6 -0.58 5.84 7.65
C PHE A 6 -0.12 6.29 6.26
N VAL A 7 0.74 7.30 6.22
CA VAL A 7 1.34 7.84 5.00
C VAL A 7 2.72 7.21 4.80
N PRO A 8 2.91 6.37 3.76
CA PRO A 8 4.20 5.80 3.41
C PRO A 8 5.26 6.87 3.14
N CYS A 9 6.53 6.56 3.39
CA CYS A 9 7.64 7.49 3.13
C CYS A 9 7.73 7.93 1.66
N TYR A 10 7.41 7.04 0.70
CA TYR A 10 7.37 7.41 -0.73
C TYR A 10 6.22 8.38 -1.04
N VAL A 11 5.06 8.18 -0.41
CA VAL A 11 3.94 9.13 -0.54
C VAL A 11 4.32 10.47 0.05
N ASP A 12 4.86 10.50 1.27
CA ASP A 12 5.20 11.74 1.95
C ASP A 12 6.29 12.55 1.24
N GLN A 13 7.33 11.87 0.73
CA GLN A 13 8.52 12.52 0.21
C GLN A 13 8.51 12.75 -1.31
N ILE A 14 7.73 11.95 -2.07
CA ILE A 14 7.79 11.95 -3.55
C ILE A 14 6.42 12.27 -4.17
N ASN A 15 5.34 11.67 -3.66
CA ASN A 15 3.99 11.81 -4.21
C ASN A 15 2.95 12.25 -3.16
N PRO A 16 3.12 13.41 -2.50
CA PRO A 16 2.26 13.84 -1.39
C PRO A 16 0.79 14.01 -1.81
N GLU A 17 0.54 14.26 -3.09
CA GLU A 17 -0.79 14.33 -3.68
C GLU A 17 -1.60 13.04 -3.51
N VAL A 18 -0.95 11.87 -3.38
CA VAL A 18 -1.62 10.60 -3.11
C VAL A 18 -2.24 10.62 -1.72
N GLY A 19 -1.48 11.03 -0.70
CA GLY A 19 -2.00 11.17 0.67
C GLY A 19 -3.16 12.17 0.76
N VAL A 20 -3.03 13.32 0.09
CA VAL A 20 -4.11 14.32 0.01
C VAL A 20 -5.35 13.76 -0.67
N SER A 21 -5.19 12.98 -1.75
CA SER A 21 -6.30 12.37 -2.49
C SER A 21 -7.02 11.33 -1.65
N VAL A 22 -6.28 10.49 -0.92
CA VAL A 22 -6.84 9.51 0.03
C VAL A 22 -7.68 10.19 1.11
N VAL A 23 -7.17 11.27 1.71
CA VAL A 23 -7.94 12.07 2.70
C VAL A 23 -9.24 12.59 2.10
N ARG A 24 -9.21 13.12 0.87
CA ARG A 24 -10.40 13.64 0.20
C ARG A 24 -11.44 12.55 -0.03
N VAL A 25 -11.03 11.38 -0.50
CA VAL A 25 -11.93 10.24 -0.71
C VAL A 25 -12.53 9.77 0.61
N LEU A 26 -11.70 9.52 1.62
CA LEU A 26 -12.17 9.06 2.93
C LEU A 26 -13.15 10.05 3.58
N ARG A 27 -12.87 11.35 3.53
CA ARG A 27 -13.78 12.38 4.06
C ARG A 27 -15.10 12.45 3.27
N ARG A 28 -15.08 12.27 1.94
CA ARG A 28 -16.30 12.17 1.12
C ARG A 28 -17.17 10.98 1.52
N LEU A 29 -16.55 9.89 1.99
CA LEU A 29 -17.23 8.71 2.53
C LEU A 29 -17.67 8.86 3.99
N GLY A 30 -17.56 10.07 4.58
CA GLY A 30 -17.97 10.33 5.96
C GLY A 30 -17.01 9.80 7.02
N VAL A 31 -15.78 9.46 6.63
CA VAL A 31 -14.74 8.98 7.56
C VAL A 31 -14.03 10.16 8.22
N GLU A 32 -13.92 10.13 9.54
CA GLU A 32 -13.05 11.05 10.27
C GLU A 32 -11.60 10.56 10.12
N VAL A 33 -10.78 11.35 9.43
CA VAL A 33 -9.37 11.01 9.18
C VAL A 33 -8.49 11.78 10.14
N ILE A 34 -7.66 11.05 10.88
CA ILE A 34 -6.59 11.59 11.71
C ILE A 34 -5.23 11.23 11.14
N TYR A 35 -4.25 12.07 11.41
CA TYR A 35 -2.87 11.87 10.99
C TYR A 35 -1.98 11.89 12.24
N PRO A 36 -1.51 10.73 12.72
CA PRO A 36 -0.54 10.68 13.81
C PRO A 36 0.79 11.33 13.37
N GLU A 37 1.07 12.55 13.82
CA GLU A 37 2.22 13.34 13.34
C GLU A 37 3.58 12.72 13.68
N GLY A 38 3.64 11.86 14.70
CA GLY A 38 4.86 11.15 15.08
C GLY A 38 5.22 9.97 14.17
N GLN A 39 4.39 9.64 13.17
CA GLN A 39 4.61 8.46 12.33
C GLN A 39 5.89 8.57 11.51
N THR A 40 6.53 7.43 11.28
CA THR A 40 7.76 7.31 10.47
C THR A 40 7.56 6.25 9.38
N CYS A 41 8.65 5.85 8.70
CA CYS A 41 8.66 4.68 7.83
C CYS A 41 8.18 3.41 8.56
N CYS A 42 7.64 2.43 7.82
CA CYS A 42 7.27 1.10 8.32
C CYS A 42 8.47 0.18 8.62
N GLY A 43 9.70 0.58 8.30
CA GLY A 43 10.89 -0.24 8.54
C GLY A 43 11.13 -1.39 7.55
N GLN A 44 10.31 -1.51 6.49
CA GLN A 44 10.43 -2.59 5.51
C GLN A 44 11.82 -2.71 4.83
N PRO A 45 12.55 -1.63 4.51
CA PRO A 45 13.91 -1.76 3.94
C PRO A 45 14.90 -2.49 4.86
N ALA A 46 14.83 -2.23 6.17
CA ALA A 46 15.66 -2.91 7.17
C ALA A 46 15.27 -4.40 7.25
N PHE A 47 13.96 -4.68 7.31
CA PHE A 47 13.43 -6.04 7.32
C PHE A 47 13.89 -6.86 6.10
N ASN A 48 13.71 -6.33 4.89
CA ASN A 48 14.11 -6.99 3.64
C ASN A 48 15.63 -7.24 3.54
N SER A 49 16.43 -6.50 4.30
CA SER A 49 17.89 -6.67 4.36
C SER A 49 18.36 -7.55 5.52
N GLY A 50 17.46 -8.11 6.33
CA GLY A 50 17.78 -8.95 7.48
C GLY A 50 18.18 -8.19 8.75
N PHE A 51 18.04 -6.87 8.75
CA PHE A 51 18.31 -5.99 9.90
C PHE A 51 17.08 -5.96 10.83
N PHE A 52 16.80 -7.09 11.48
CA PHE A 52 15.59 -7.25 12.30
C PHE A 52 15.61 -6.43 13.58
N ASP A 53 16.78 -6.11 14.14
CA ASP A 53 16.89 -5.28 15.34
C ASP A 53 16.49 -3.84 15.03
N GLU A 54 16.97 -3.33 13.91
CA GLU A 54 16.63 -2.01 13.36
C GLU A 54 15.16 -1.96 12.93
N ALA A 55 14.65 -3.00 12.27
CA ALA A 55 13.23 -3.11 11.93
C ALA A 55 12.35 -3.11 13.19
N ARG A 56 12.75 -3.82 14.26
CA ARG A 56 12.05 -3.80 15.55
C ARG A 56 12.09 -2.44 16.22
N ALA A 57 13.22 -1.72 16.15
CA ALA A 57 13.31 -0.37 16.70
C ALA A 57 12.31 0.59 16.04
N VAL A 58 12.22 0.56 14.70
CA VAL A 58 11.23 1.33 13.93
C VAL A 58 9.80 0.85 14.25
N GLY A 59 9.60 -0.47 14.33
CA GLY A 59 8.31 -1.06 14.65
C GLY A 59 7.77 -0.64 16.01
N ARG A 60 8.63 -0.59 17.05
CA ARG A 60 8.24 -0.10 18.39
C ARG A 60 7.75 1.34 18.35
N HIS A 61 8.51 2.22 17.70
CA HIS A 61 8.10 3.62 17.54
C HIS A 61 6.76 3.73 16.80
N PHE A 62 6.57 2.94 15.74
CA PHE A 62 5.29 2.89 15.03
C PHE A 62 4.14 2.46 15.96
N LEU A 63 4.32 1.41 16.74
CA LEU A 63 3.32 0.96 17.72
C LEU A 63 3.02 2.06 18.75
N ASP A 64 4.05 2.69 19.32
CA ASP A 64 3.89 3.78 20.30
C ASP A 64 3.06 4.94 19.74
N VAL A 65 3.32 5.35 18.49
CA VAL A 65 2.59 6.43 17.82
C VAL A 65 1.13 6.06 17.55
N PHE A 66 0.89 4.88 16.99
CA PHE A 66 -0.45 4.44 16.61
C PHE A 66 -1.27 3.89 17.80
N GLU A 67 -0.68 3.69 18.97
CA GLU A 67 -1.42 3.37 20.20
C GLU A 67 -1.75 4.62 21.02
N GLY A 68 -1.10 5.76 20.74
CA GLY A 68 -1.33 7.03 21.43
C GLY A 68 -2.71 7.65 21.20
N GLU A 69 -3.45 7.21 20.17
CA GLU A 69 -4.79 7.69 19.85
C GLU A 69 -5.78 6.56 19.57
N ARG A 70 -7.07 6.80 19.84
CA ARG A 70 -8.13 5.83 19.56
C ARG A 70 -8.65 5.96 18.14
N PHE A 71 -8.66 4.87 17.39
CA PHE A 71 -9.25 4.78 16.05
C PHE A 71 -9.71 3.34 15.76
N ASP A 72 -10.57 3.21 14.75
CA ASP A 72 -11.14 1.94 14.33
C ASP A 72 -10.16 1.17 13.42
N TYR A 73 -9.55 1.87 12.46
CA TYR A 73 -8.63 1.30 11.47
C TYR A 73 -7.40 2.18 11.22
N VAL A 74 -6.31 1.55 10.79
CA VAL A 74 -5.19 2.23 10.11
C VAL A 74 -5.36 2.02 8.62
N VAL A 75 -5.47 3.09 7.85
CA VAL A 75 -5.61 3.03 6.40
C VAL A 75 -4.29 3.44 5.76
N CYS A 76 -3.78 2.64 4.83
CA CYS A 76 -2.49 2.87 4.17
C CYS A 76 -2.64 2.75 2.64
N PRO A 77 -2.29 3.79 1.86
CA PRO A 77 -2.29 3.75 0.40
C PRO A 77 -1.00 3.09 -0.14
N SER A 78 -0.67 1.93 0.38
CA SER A 78 0.48 1.13 -0.06
C SER A 78 0.33 -0.29 0.43
N GLY A 79 0.29 -1.22 -0.52
CA GLY A 79 0.31 -2.65 -0.21
C GLY A 79 1.58 -3.04 0.55
N SER A 80 2.75 -2.50 0.17
CA SER A 80 4.02 -2.86 0.81
C SER A 80 4.09 -2.44 2.28
N CYS A 81 3.72 -1.19 2.59
CA CYS A 81 3.71 -0.67 3.94
C CYS A 81 2.60 -1.30 4.80
N ALA A 82 1.42 -1.55 4.23
CA ALA A 82 0.36 -2.28 4.92
C ALA A 82 0.78 -3.71 5.27
N THR A 83 1.43 -4.45 4.35
CA THR A 83 1.98 -5.79 4.63
C THR A 83 2.99 -5.75 5.76
N MET A 84 3.92 -4.79 5.73
CA MET A 84 4.97 -4.71 6.76
C MET A 84 4.38 -4.65 8.17
N VAL A 85 3.38 -3.79 8.37
CA VAL A 85 2.75 -3.61 9.69
C VAL A 85 1.83 -4.78 10.04
N SER A 86 1.03 -5.26 9.08
CA SER A 86 0.02 -6.30 9.36
C SER A 86 0.59 -7.72 9.47
N HIS A 87 1.63 -8.05 8.73
CA HIS A 87 2.17 -9.42 8.66
C HIS A 87 3.56 -9.51 9.28
N TYR A 88 4.45 -8.55 8.99
CA TYR A 88 5.85 -8.68 9.38
C TYR A 88 6.17 -8.11 10.76
N TYR A 89 5.38 -7.18 11.32
CA TYR A 89 5.54 -6.79 12.73
C TYR A 89 5.28 -7.99 13.67
N PRO A 90 4.17 -8.73 13.58
CA PRO A 90 3.98 -9.95 14.38
C PRO A 90 5.12 -10.97 14.21
N PHE A 91 5.67 -11.10 12.99
CA PHE A 91 6.78 -12.00 12.73
C PHE A 91 8.08 -11.56 13.42
N ILE A 92 8.49 -10.29 13.30
CA ILE A 92 9.75 -9.82 13.91
C ILE A 92 9.67 -9.73 15.43
N PHE A 93 8.46 -9.57 15.99
CA PHE A 93 8.24 -9.55 17.44
C PHE A 93 7.86 -10.92 18.03
N LYS A 94 7.85 -12.01 17.26
CA LYS A 94 7.35 -13.33 17.70
C LYS A 94 7.92 -13.86 19.04
N ASP A 95 9.17 -13.53 19.34
CA ASP A 95 9.90 -13.96 20.54
C ASP A 95 9.88 -12.91 21.67
N LEU A 96 9.12 -11.82 21.50
CA LEU A 96 8.95 -10.70 22.43
C LEU A 96 7.45 -10.56 22.77
N PRO A 97 6.96 -11.20 23.85
CA PRO A 97 5.52 -11.37 24.09
C PRO A 97 4.71 -10.06 24.13
N GLU A 98 5.24 -9.01 24.76
CA GLU A 98 4.55 -7.72 24.87
C GLU A 98 4.44 -7.04 23.51
N GLU A 99 5.56 -6.85 22.80
CA GLU A 99 5.52 -6.24 21.47
C GLU A 99 4.76 -7.10 20.45
N ARG A 100 4.78 -8.42 20.60
CA ARG A 100 3.99 -9.34 19.78
C ARG A 100 2.50 -9.06 19.94
N GLU A 101 1.99 -9.03 21.17
CA GLU A 101 0.58 -8.77 21.45
C GLU A 101 0.14 -7.40 20.88
N ARG A 102 0.96 -6.37 21.13
CA ARG A 102 0.76 -5.01 20.58
C ARG A 102 0.69 -5.03 19.05
N SER A 103 1.65 -5.69 18.40
CA SER A 103 1.71 -5.78 16.95
C SER A 103 0.54 -6.56 16.34
N GLU A 104 0.12 -7.67 16.95
CA GLU A 104 -1.04 -8.46 16.50
C GLU A 104 -2.34 -7.65 16.65
N GLY A 105 -2.48 -6.90 17.76
CA GLY A 105 -3.61 -6.02 18.02
C GLY A 105 -3.74 -4.85 17.03
N LEU A 106 -2.61 -4.29 16.58
CA LEU A 106 -2.62 -3.27 15.53
C LEU A 106 -2.82 -3.89 14.14
N ALA A 107 -2.14 -5.00 13.85
CA ALA A 107 -2.18 -5.69 12.56
C ALA A 107 -3.60 -5.99 12.08
N GLY A 108 -4.48 -6.46 12.98
CA GLY A 108 -5.88 -6.76 12.65
C GLY A 108 -6.69 -5.55 12.16
N ARG A 109 -6.23 -4.32 12.46
CA ARG A 109 -6.87 -3.05 12.11
C ARG A 109 -6.21 -2.33 10.94
N VAL A 110 -5.07 -2.83 10.43
CA VAL A 110 -4.42 -2.24 9.25
C VAL A 110 -5.13 -2.72 7.99
N ARG A 111 -5.46 -1.77 7.12
CA ARG A 111 -6.11 -2.00 5.83
C ARG A 111 -5.39 -1.21 4.76
N GLU A 112 -5.15 -1.87 3.62
CA GLU A 112 -4.78 -1.16 2.40
C GLU A 112 -5.97 -0.30 1.95
N PHE A 113 -5.72 0.83 1.29
CA PHE A 113 -6.75 1.80 0.94
C PHE A 113 -7.93 1.20 0.16
N SER A 114 -7.68 0.44 -0.91
CA SER A 114 -8.75 -0.17 -1.71
C SER A 114 -9.49 -1.26 -0.93
N ASP A 115 -8.77 -2.06 -0.14
CA ASP A 115 -9.36 -3.05 0.78
C ASP A 115 -10.28 -2.38 1.81
N PHE A 116 -9.84 -1.28 2.41
CA PHE A 116 -10.67 -0.51 3.34
C PHE A 116 -11.95 -0.01 2.67
N VAL A 117 -11.85 0.61 1.48
CA VAL A 117 -13.02 1.16 0.79
C VAL A 117 -14.01 0.06 0.40
N VAL A 118 -13.54 -1.07 -0.12
CA VAL A 118 -14.42 -2.13 -0.60
C VAL A 118 -14.92 -3.01 0.53
N ASN A 119 -14.02 -3.57 1.34
CA ASN A 119 -14.36 -4.63 2.30
C ASN A 119 -14.78 -4.08 3.66
N VAL A 120 -14.32 -2.90 4.08
CA VAL A 120 -14.74 -2.28 5.35
C VAL A 120 -15.90 -1.32 5.14
N MET A 121 -15.80 -0.40 4.19
CA MET A 121 -16.85 0.58 3.93
C MET A 121 -18.00 0.02 3.07
N GLY A 122 -17.79 -1.11 2.38
CA GLY A 122 -18.80 -1.70 1.48
C GLY A 122 -19.04 -0.89 0.21
N VAL A 123 -18.11 0.00 -0.15
CA VAL A 123 -18.25 0.94 -1.27
C VAL A 123 -17.48 0.42 -2.47
N LYS A 124 -18.17 0.30 -3.60
CA LYS A 124 -17.61 -0.20 -4.87
C LYS A 124 -17.61 0.84 -5.97
N ASP A 125 -18.50 1.83 -5.86
CA ASP A 125 -18.63 2.94 -6.78
C ASP A 125 -18.50 4.24 -6.00
N LEU A 126 -17.55 5.08 -6.39
CA LEU A 126 -17.28 6.39 -5.80
C LEU A 126 -18.01 7.53 -6.53
N GLY A 127 -18.79 7.21 -7.57
CA GLY A 127 -19.51 8.15 -8.42
C GLY A 127 -18.54 9.11 -9.10
N VAL A 128 -17.54 8.56 -9.79
CA VAL A 128 -16.46 9.31 -10.44
C VAL A 128 -16.37 8.95 -11.92
N HIS A 129 -15.90 9.91 -12.71
CA HIS A 129 -15.75 9.78 -14.15
C HIS A 129 -14.30 10.07 -14.55
N HIS A 130 -13.74 9.24 -15.42
CA HIS A 130 -12.45 9.48 -16.06
C HIS A 130 -12.44 8.80 -17.43
N LYS A 131 -12.38 9.59 -18.50
CA LYS A 131 -12.31 9.06 -19.87
C LYS A 131 -10.86 8.72 -20.24
N GLY A 132 -10.57 7.45 -20.46
CA GLY A 132 -9.25 6.99 -20.86
C GLY A 132 -9.14 5.47 -20.91
N LYS A 133 -7.98 4.98 -21.33
CA LYS A 133 -7.64 3.55 -21.30
C LYS A 133 -6.56 3.31 -20.27
N ALA A 134 -6.86 2.54 -19.24
CA ALA A 134 -5.92 2.28 -18.16
C ALA A 134 -5.59 0.81 -18.02
N VAL A 135 -4.41 0.54 -17.49
CA VAL A 135 -4.03 -0.77 -16.95
C VAL A 135 -3.71 -0.62 -15.47
N PHE A 136 -4.01 -1.66 -14.70
CA PHE A 136 -3.68 -1.69 -13.28
C PHE A 136 -2.46 -2.58 -13.04
N HIS A 137 -1.44 -2.03 -12.37
CA HIS A 137 -0.34 -2.78 -11.80
C HIS A 137 -0.59 -3.03 -10.32
N CYS A 138 -0.85 -4.29 -9.98
CA CYS A 138 -0.89 -4.73 -8.60
C CYS A 138 0.53 -5.07 -8.10
N GLY A 139 1.00 -4.34 -7.09
CA GLY A 139 2.30 -4.58 -6.46
C GLY A 139 2.38 -5.97 -5.82
N CYS A 140 3.57 -6.55 -5.74
CA CYS A 140 3.76 -7.93 -5.29
C CYS A 140 3.31 -8.17 -3.83
N HIS A 141 3.57 -7.24 -2.91
CA HIS A 141 3.11 -7.34 -1.52
C HIS A 141 1.58 -7.28 -1.43
N GLN A 142 0.95 -6.38 -2.20
CA GLN A 142 -0.50 -6.28 -2.25
C GLN A 142 -1.13 -7.58 -2.78
N ARG A 143 -0.59 -8.10 -3.88
CA ARG A 143 -1.09 -9.34 -4.52
C ARG A 143 -0.85 -10.59 -3.67
N ARG A 144 0.39 -10.79 -3.22
CA ARG A 144 0.86 -12.09 -2.70
C ARG A 144 0.78 -12.20 -1.19
N GLU A 145 0.99 -11.09 -0.49
CA GLU A 145 1.01 -11.08 0.98
C GLU A 145 -0.35 -10.65 1.54
N LEU A 146 -0.90 -9.52 1.06
CA LEU A 146 -2.23 -9.08 1.52
C LEU A 146 -3.39 -9.84 0.88
N GLY A 147 -3.17 -10.41 -0.32
CA GLY A 147 -4.25 -11.01 -1.10
C GLY A 147 -5.25 -9.99 -1.66
N VAL A 148 -4.89 -8.70 -1.69
CA VAL A 148 -5.74 -7.60 -2.17
C VAL A 148 -5.50 -7.39 -3.66
N LEU A 149 -6.47 -7.78 -4.47
CA LEU A 149 -6.35 -7.79 -5.93
C LEU A 149 -7.64 -7.40 -6.62
N LYS A 150 -8.77 -7.83 -6.06
CA LYS A 150 -10.10 -7.62 -6.64
C LYS A 150 -10.63 -6.25 -6.27
N GLU A 151 -10.32 -5.79 -5.06
CA GLU A 151 -10.75 -4.54 -4.47
C GLU A 151 -10.35 -3.31 -5.32
N PRO A 152 -9.07 -3.12 -5.70
CA PRO A 152 -8.70 -1.99 -6.55
C PRO A 152 -9.36 -2.10 -7.93
N ARG A 153 -9.46 -3.31 -8.49
CA ARG A 153 -10.11 -3.53 -9.79
C ARG A 153 -11.60 -3.24 -9.77
N GLU A 154 -12.29 -3.61 -8.69
CA GLU A 154 -13.71 -3.34 -8.50
C GLU A 154 -13.95 -1.82 -8.45
N LEU A 155 -13.11 -1.08 -7.74
CA LEU A 155 -13.21 0.39 -7.72
C LEU A 155 -12.97 0.99 -9.11
N LEU A 156 -11.94 0.50 -9.81
CA LEU A 156 -11.57 1.01 -11.14
C LEU A 156 -12.62 0.66 -12.21
N SER A 157 -13.24 -0.52 -12.16
CA SER A 157 -14.26 -0.95 -13.12
C SER A 157 -15.58 -0.17 -12.99
N ASN A 158 -15.82 0.47 -11.83
CA ASN A 158 -16.95 1.36 -11.60
C ASN A 158 -16.65 2.83 -11.92
N VAL A 159 -15.44 3.17 -12.40
CA VAL A 159 -15.15 4.53 -12.88
C VAL A 159 -15.80 4.74 -14.24
N GLU A 160 -16.76 5.66 -14.31
CA GLU A 160 -17.46 5.93 -15.56
C GLU A 160 -16.48 6.42 -16.63
N GLY A 161 -16.54 5.84 -17.83
CA GLY A 161 -15.70 6.22 -18.97
C GLY A 161 -14.28 5.66 -18.97
N LEU A 162 -13.88 4.92 -17.93
CA LEU A 162 -12.59 4.26 -17.85
C LEU A 162 -12.64 2.88 -18.51
N ASP A 163 -11.83 2.68 -19.53
CA ASP A 163 -11.63 1.37 -20.16
C ASP A 163 -10.44 0.69 -19.47
N LEU A 164 -10.71 -0.17 -18.48
CA LEU A 164 -9.69 -0.91 -17.76
C LEU A 164 -9.29 -2.15 -18.56
N LEU A 165 -8.10 -2.12 -19.14
CA LEU A 165 -7.56 -3.15 -20.00
C LEU A 165 -6.80 -4.21 -19.19
N ASP A 166 -6.91 -5.46 -19.64
CA ASP A 166 -5.96 -6.50 -19.27
C ASP A 166 -4.64 -6.31 -20.04
N TRP A 167 -3.53 -6.76 -19.46
CA TRP A 167 -2.21 -6.62 -20.07
C TRP A 167 -1.30 -7.80 -19.75
N GLU A 168 -0.33 -8.03 -20.63
CA GLU A 168 0.65 -9.10 -20.47
C GLU A 168 1.51 -8.87 -19.22
N ASN A 169 1.99 -9.94 -18.60
CA ASN A 169 2.96 -9.88 -17.50
C ASN A 169 2.55 -9.04 -16.27
N GLU A 170 1.26 -8.78 -16.08
CA GLU A 170 0.78 -8.02 -14.93
C GLU A 170 1.33 -8.57 -13.60
N GLU A 171 1.33 -9.89 -13.44
CA GLU A 171 1.73 -10.59 -12.21
C GLU A 171 3.23 -10.56 -11.92
N LEU A 172 4.04 -10.12 -12.88
CA LEU A 172 5.48 -9.97 -12.69
C LEU A 172 5.78 -8.77 -11.78
N CYS A 173 6.84 -8.93 -10.98
CA CYS A 173 7.37 -7.86 -10.15
C CYS A 173 7.92 -6.73 -11.05
N CYS A 174 7.70 -5.47 -10.66
CA CYS A 174 8.24 -4.30 -11.36
C CYS A 174 9.77 -4.18 -11.25
N GLY A 175 10.40 -4.91 -10.34
CA GLY A 175 11.85 -4.88 -10.12
C GLY A 175 12.29 -3.95 -9.00
N PHE A 176 11.43 -3.07 -8.47
CA PHE A 176 11.83 -2.11 -7.44
C PHE A 176 12.38 -2.79 -6.15
N GLY A 177 11.55 -3.56 -5.44
CA GLY A 177 11.98 -4.36 -4.28
C GLY A 177 12.75 -3.59 -3.17
N GLY A 178 12.65 -2.26 -3.12
CA GLY A 178 13.41 -1.41 -2.20
C GLY A 178 14.93 -1.52 -2.39
N THR A 179 15.62 -2.11 -1.41
CA THR A 179 17.08 -2.25 -1.46
C THR A 179 17.56 -3.15 -2.60
N PHE A 180 16.69 -4.00 -3.15
CA PHE A 180 17.03 -4.84 -4.30
C PHE A 180 17.38 -4.00 -5.53
N ALA A 181 16.58 -2.99 -5.90
CA ALA A 181 16.90 -2.10 -7.01
C ALA A 181 18.24 -1.36 -6.87
N VAL A 182 18.64 -1.08 -5.62
CA VAL A 182 19.93 -0.42 -5.33
C VAL A 182 21.09 -1.43 -5.41
N LYS A 183 20.92 -2.64 -4.89
CA LYS A 183 21.97 -3.66 -4.84
C LYS A 183 22.17 -4.37 -6.18
N MET A 184 21.09 -4.54 -6.95
CA MET A 184 21.05 -5.29 -8.22
C MET A 184 20.42 -4.45 -9.34
N PRO A 185 20.96 -3.27 -9.66
CA PRO A 185 20.32 -2.31 -10.57
C PRO A 185 20.10 -2.87 -11.98
N ASP A 186 21.04 -3.65 -12.51
CA ASP A 186 20.93 -4.22 -13.86
C ASP A 186 19.78 -5.23 -13.95
N VAL A 187 19.60 -6.04 -12.90
CA VAL A 187 18.51 -7.04 -12.83
C VAL A 187 17.18 -6.33 -12.63
N SER A 188 17.12 -5.36 -11.70
CA SER A 188 15.94 -4.53 -11.46
C SER A 188 15.46 -3.84 -12.74
N THR A 189 16.38 -3.22 -13.48
CA THR A 189 16.07 -2.51 -14.72
C THR A 189 15.59 -3.48 -15.79
N ALA A 190 16.24 -4.65 -15.96
CA ALA A 190 15.77 -5.65 -16.92
C ALA A 190 14.36 -6.16 -16.60
N MET A 191 13.98 -6.29 -15.32
CA MET A 191 12.62 -6.64 -14.91
C MET A 191 11.62 -5.52 -15.26
N ALA A 192 11.98 -4.26 -14.99
CA ALA A 192 11.16 -3.11 -15.33
C ALA A 192 10.96 -2.99 -16.85
N ASP A 193 12.02 -3.17 -17.64
CA ASP A 193 11.98 -3.13 -19.11
C ASP A 193 10.98 -4.14 -19.69
N GLU A 194 10.90 -5.34 -19.11
CA GLU A 194 9.93 -6.35 -19.54
C GLU A 194 8.49 -5.91 -19.27
N LYS A 195 8.23 -5.25 -18.14
CA LYS A 195 6.90 -4.68 -17.85
C LYS A 195 6.59 -3.51 -18.77
N ILE A 196 7.54 -2.62 -19.01
CA ILE A 196 7.37 -1.45 -19.88
C ILE A 196 7.01 -1.91 -21.30
N LYS A 197 7.68 -2.92 -21.85
CA LYS A 197 7.33 -3.49 -23.17
C LYS A 197 5.91 -4.06 -23.20
N ALA A 198 5.44 -4.68 -22.12
CA ALA A 198 4.07 -5.17 -22.02
C ALA A 198 3.06 -4.01 -21.95
N LEU A 199 3.39 -2.94 -21.21
CA LEU A 199 2.57 -1.72 -21.12
C LEU A 199 2.44 -1.04 -22.49
N GLU A 200 3.54 -0.90 -23.24
CA GLU A 200 3.54 -0.31 -24.58
C GLU A 200 2.64 -1.07 -25.57
N LYS A 201 2.53 -2.39 -25.42
CA LYS A 201 1.64 -3.23 -26.24
C LYS A 201 0.18 -3.18 -25.80
N SER A 202 -0.11 -2.82 -24.54
CA SER A 202 -1.46 -2.82 -23.99
C SER A 202 -2.40 -1.82 -24.68
N GLY A 203 -1.84 -0.74 -25.25
CA GLY A 203 -2.61 0.36 -25.82
C GLY A 203 -3.29 1.25 -24.78
N ALA A 204 -2.95 1.10 -23.49
CA ALA A 204 -3.35 2.02 -22.44
C ALA A 204 -2.56 3.33 -22.51
N ASP A 205 -3.21 4.42 -22.14
CA ASP A 205 -2.59 5.74 -21.97
C ASP A 205 -2.24 6.03 -20.50
N THR A 206 -2.75 5.21 -19.58
CA THR A 206 -2.62 5.41 -18.14
C THR A 206 -2.21 4.11 -17.43
N LEU A 207 -1.19 4.19 -16.58
CA LEU A 207 -0.83 3.13 -15.63
C LEU A 207 -1.31 3.53 -14.23
N ILE A 208 -2.06 2.64 -13.58
CA ILE A 208 -2.54 2.82 -12.21
C ILE A 208 -1.81 1.82 -11.31
N SER A 209 -1.28 2.27 -10.18
CA SER A 209 -0.62 1.44 -9.18
C SER A 209 -1.23 1.67 -7.79
N GLY A 210 -1.29 0.61 -6.99
CA GLY A 210 -1.66 0.68 -5.57
C GLY A 210 -0.47 1.01 -4.64
N ASP A 211 0.71 1.27 -5.19
CA ASP A 211 1.92 1.56 -4.42
C ASP A 211 2.80 2.56 -5.19
N SER A 212 3.09 3.72 -4.59
CA SER A 212 3.90 4.79 -5.20
C SER A 212 5.36 4.40 -5.42
N SER A 213 5.82 3.30 -4.83
CA SER A 213 7.18 2.80 -5.06
C SER A 213 7.33 1.96 -6.33
N CYS A 214 6.21 1.52 -6.93
CA CYS A 214 6.19 0.64 -8.09
C CYS A 214 6.06 1.41 -9.41
#